data_AF-A0A2E5FYL3-F1
#
_entry.id   AF-A0A2E5FYL3-F1
#
_cell.length_a   1.000
_cell.length_b   1.000
_cell.length_c   1.000
_cell.angle_alpha   90.00
_cell.angle_beta   90.00
_cell.angle_gamma   90.00
#
_symmetry.space_group_name_H-M   'P 1'
#
loop_
_entity.id
_entity.type
_entity.pdbx_description
1 polymer ?
#
loop_
_entity_poly.entity_id
_entity_poly.type
_entity_poly.pdbx_seq_one_letter_code
_entity_poly.pdbx_strand_id
1 'polypeptide(L)' 'MGELPPSWALSEKLRREGVAILVPSLAIGTRSHDTNLVFWQWGGQPALQVAVIDDYAHLPSDQRSWP' A
#
# COMPACT_ATOMS: atom_id res chain seq x y z
N MET A 1 14.51 11.80 -22.07
CA MET A 1 14.33 10.62 -21.20
C MET A 1 14.14 11.15 -19.79
N GLY A 2 13.06 10.79 -19.09
CA GLY A 2 12.81 11.28 -17.74
C GLY A 2 13.68 10.55 -16.72
N GLU A 3 14.24 11.29 -15.75
CA GLU A 3 14.95 10.69 -14.63
C GLU A 3 13.97 9.93 -13.73
N LEU A 4 14.40 8.76 -13.26
CA LEU A 4 13.64 7.99 -12.26
C LEU A 4 13.57 8.78 -10.95
N PRO A 5 12.38 8.95 -10.36
CA PRO A 5 12.26 9.61 -9.06
C PRO A 5 13.10 8.88 -8.01
N PRO A 6 13.86 9.60 -7.16
CA PRO A 6 14.66 8.97 -6.10
C PRO A 6 13.86 8.07 -5.16
N SER A 7 12.56 8.37 -4.96
CA SER A 7 11.65 7.55 -4.16
C SER A 7 11.48 6.13 -4.70
N TRP A 8 11.65 5.90 -6.00
CA TRP A 8 11.55 4.57 -6.61
C TRP A 8 12.77 3.72 -6.31
N ALA A 9 13.97 4.31 -6.34
CA ALA A 9 15.19 3.61 -5.94
C ALA A 9 15.14 3.22 -4.45
N LEU A 10 14.60 4.09 -3.61
CA LEU A 10 14.40 3.82 -2.19
C LEU A 10 13.37 2.71 -1.96
N SER A 11 12.22 2.76 -2.64
CA SER A 11 11.17 1.74 -2.47
C SER A 11 11.68 0.36 -2.88
N GLU A 12 12.43 0.25 -3.98
CA GLU A 12 13.01 -1.02 -4.42
C GLU A 12 14.06 -1.57 -3.44
N LYS A 13 14.84 -0.69 -2.79
CA LYS A 13 15.76 -1.11 -1.72
C LYS A 13 14.97 -1.68 -0.52
N LEU A 14 13.98 -0.95 -0.02
CA LEU A 14 13.17 -1.36 1.14
C LEU A 14 12.38 -2.65 0.85
N ARG A 15 11.89 -2.80 -0.38
CA ARG A 15 11.23 -4.01 -0.88
C ARG A 15 12.14 -5.23 -0.79
N ARG A 16 13.40 -5.11 -1.22
CA ARG A 16 14.39 -6.19 -1.14
C ARG A 16 14.83 -6.52 0.29
N GLU A 17 14.81 -5.54 1.18
CA GLU A 17 15.04 -5.76 2.62
C GLU A 17 13.87 -6.46 3.31
N GLY A 18 12.71 -6.57 2.65
CA GLY A 18 11.56 -7.34 3.15
C GLY A 18 10.81 -6.67 4.30
N VAL A 19 10.96 -5.36 4.46
CA VAL A 19 10.35 -4.58 5.55
C VAL A 19 9.07 -3.88 5.10
N ALA A 20 8.03 -3.87 5.93
CA ALA A 20 6.87 -2.99 5.68
C ALA A 20 7.21 -1.53 6.01
N ILE A 21 6.54 -0.58 5.37
CA ILE A 21 6.82 0.85 5.55
C ILE A 21 5.55 1.66 5.79
N LEU A 22 5.69 2.73 6.57
CA LEU A 22 4.68 3.79 6.73
C LEU A 22 5.10 5.00 5.89
N VAL A 23 4.18 5.51 5.08
CA VAL A 23 4.40 6.69 4.24
C VAL A 23 3.25 7.68 4.40
N PRO A 24 3.48 9.00 4.25
CA PRO A 24 2.39 9.97 4.22
C PRO A 24 1.37 9.63 3.13
N SER A 25 0.09 9.83 3.41
CA SER A 25 -0.95 9.72 2.39
C SER A 25 -0.97 10.96 1.51
N LEU A 26 -1.14 10.74 0.20
CA LEU A 26 -1.24 11.79 -0.82
C LEU A 26 -2.63 11.83 -1.47
N ALA A 27 -3.61 11.14 -0.89
CA ALA A 27 -4.99 11.18 -1.37
C ALA A 27 -5.61 12.57 -1.12
N ILE A 28 -6.59 12.95 -1.94
CA ILE A 28 -7.28 14.23 -1.78
C ILE A 28 -7.97 14.27 -0.40
N GLY A 29 -7.73 15.34 0.36
CA GLY A 29 -8.35 15.55 1.67
C GLY A 29 -7.60 14.96 2.87
N THR A 30 -6.43 14.35 2.67
CA THR A 30 -5.63 13.80 3.77
C THR A 30 -4.87 14.88 4.55
N ARG A 31 -4.70 14.64 5.84
CA ARG A 31 -3.96 15.47 6.79
C ARG A 31 -2.53 14.99 6.93
N SER A 32 -1.69 15.81 7.57
CA SER A 32 -0.27 15.51 7.78
C SER A 32 0.02 14.27 8.63
N HIS A 33 -0.95 13.81 9.43
CA HIS A 33 -0.84 12.58 10.22
C HIS A 33 -1.40 11.35 9.52
N ASP A 34 -2.06 11.51 8.37
CA ASP A 34 -2.61 10.37 7.64
C ASP A 34 -1.47 9.62 6.93
N THR A 35 -1.40 8.33 7.17
CA THR A 35 -0.34 7.47 6.65
C THR A 35 -0.91 6.23 5.99
N ASN A 36 -0.21 5.75 4.97
CA ASN A 36 -0.44 4.45 4.36
C ASN A 36 0.57 3.45 4.92
N LEU A 37 0.10 2.23 5.18
CA LEU A 37 0.95 1.08 5.45
C LEU A 37 1.13 0.28 4.16
N VAL A 38 2.38 0.07 3.76
CA VAL A 38 2.73 -0.66 2.54
C VAL A 38 3.36 -2.00 2.91
N PHE A 39 2.72 -3.09 2.45
CA PHE A 39 3.26 -4.44 2.47
C PHE A 39 3.71 -4.82 1.05
N TRP A 40 4.96 -5.23 0.89
CA TRP A 40 5.48 -5.72 -0.38
C TRP A 40 5.04 -7.14 -0.70
N GLN A 41 4.95 -7.95 0.36
CA GLN A 41 4.45 -9.30 0.36
C GLN A 41 3.45 -9.40 1.51
N TRP A 42 2.27 -9.91 1.22
CA TRP A 42 1.19 -10.11 2.16
C TRP A 42 0.47 -11.40 1.77
N GLY A 43 0.01 -12.17 2.75
CA GLY A 43 -0.51 -13.51 2.52
C GLY A 43 -1.27 -14.10 3.70
N GLY A 44 -1.82 -15.30 3.52
CA GLY A 44 -2.74 -15.94 4.46
C GLY A 44 -2.11 -16.84 5.52
N GLN A 45 -0.79 -16.77 5.75
CA GLN A 45 -0.18 -17.58 6.81
C GLN A 45 -0.66 -17.08 8.19
N PRO A 46 -1.13 -17.96 9.09
CA PRO A 46 -1.84 -17.55 10.31
C PRO A 46 -1.09 -16.58 11.24
N ALA A 47 0.24 -16.58 11.21
CA ALA A 47 1.06 -15.68 12.04
C ALA A 47 1.31 -14.29 11.41
N LEU A 48 1.01 -14.10 10.11
CA LEU A 48 1.28 -12.87 9.35
C LEU A 48 0.09 -12.52 8.42
N GLN A 49 -1.13 -12.81 8.88
CA GLN A 49 -2.33 -12.61 8.07
C GLN A 49 -2.77 -11.15 8.10
N VAL A 50 -3.05 -10.61 6.92
CA VAL A 50 -3.79 -9.35 6.74
C VAL A 50 -5.16 -9.71 6.16
N ALA A 51 -6.23 -9.37 6.87
CA ALA A 51 -7.61 -9.60 6.44
C ALA A 51 -8.31 -8.26 6.21
N VAL A 52 -9.11 -8.19 5.15
CA VAL A 52 -9.98 -7.06 4.85
C VAL A 52 -11.37 -7.37 5.41
N ILE A 53 -11.93 -6.44 6.18
CA ILE A 53 -13.30 -6.52 6.70
C ILE A 53 -14.13 -5.50 5.91
N ASP A 54 -15.09 -5.98 5.14
CA ASP A 54 -16.00 -5.16 4.33
C ASP A 54 -17.45 -5.59 4.56
N ASP A 55 -17.93 -5.38 5.78
CA ASP A 55 -19.26 -5.81 6.24
C ASP A 55 -20.40 -5.17 5.43
N TYR A 56 -20.12 -4.07 4.72
CA TYR A 56 -21.11 -3.29 3.98
C TYR A 56 -20.99 -3.41 2.46
N ALA A 57 -20.02 -4.18 1.95
CA ALA A 57 -19.74 -4.31 0.51
C ALA A 57 -19.46 -2.96 -0.18
N HIS A 58 -18.68 -2.10 0.48
CA HIS A 58 -18.26 -0.81 -0.08
C HIS A 58 -17.04 -0.95 -1.00
N LEU A 59 -16.29 -2.04 -0.89
CA LEU A 59 -15.14 -2.27 -1.75
C LEU A 59 -15.60 -2.72 -3.15
N PRO A 60 -14.89 -2.28 -4.20
CA PRO A 60 -15.21 -2.70 -5.55
C PRO A 60 -15.02 -4.20 -5.73
N SER A 61 -15.97 -4.84 -6.43
CA SER A 61 -16.04 -6.30 -6.52
C SER A 61 -14.86 -6.91 -7.29
N ASP A 62 -14.32 -6.20 -8.27
CA ASP A 62 -13.12 -6.60 -8.99
C ASP A 62 -12.36 -5.42 -9.60
N GLN A 63 -11.24 -5.69 -10.26
CA GLN A 63 -10.36 -4.68 -10.83
C GLN A 63 -11.06 -3.77 -11.86
N ARG A 64 -12.14 -4.22 -12.50
CA ARG A 64 -12.92 -3.46 -13.50
C ARG A 64 -13.91 -2.50 -12.86
N SER A 65 -14.14 -2.61 -11.55
CA SER A 65 -15.06 -1.76 -10.80
C SER A 65 -14.45 -0.39 -10.45
N TRP A 66 -13.14 -0.20 -10.66
CA TRP A 66 -12.46 1.08 -10.52
C TRP A 66 -12.49 1.85 -11.86
N PRO A 67 -12.84 3.15 -11.86
CA PRO A 67 -12.83 4.00 -13.06
C PRO A 67 -11.43 4.37 -13.55
#